data_AF-A0A090QYT5-F1
#
_entry.id   AF-A0A090QYT5-F1
#
_cell.length_a   1.000
_cell.length_b   1.000
_cell.length_c   1.000
_cell.angle_alpha   90.00
_cell.angle_beta   90.00
_cell.angle_gamma   90.00
#
_symmetry.space_group_name_H-M   'P 1'
#
loop_
_entity.id
_entity.type
_entity.pdbx_description
1 polymer ?
#
loop_
_entity_poly.entity_id
_entity_poly.type
_entity_poly.pdbx_seq_one_letter_code
_entity_poly.pdbx_strand_id
1 'polypeptide(L)' 'MGINRLEDGTLAGDVEYEIACQKAAYITPVPGGVGPMTVASLIENTLLACEQYHADK' A
#
# COMPACT_ATOMS: atom_id res chain seq x y z
N MET A 1 -3.66 -7.65 -1.06
CA MET A 1 -3.69 -6.37 -1.78
C MET A 1 -2.93 -6.58 -3.08
N GLY A 2 -3.65 -6.59 -4.20
CA GLY A 2 -3.09 -6.91 -5.50
C GLY A 2 -2.35 -5.77 -6.16
N ILE A 3 -1.21 -6.11 -6.72
CA ILE A 3 -0.50 -5.33 -7.72
C ILE A 3 -0.22 -6.30 -8.86
N ASN A 4 -1.08 -6.29 -9.87
CA ASN A 4 -1.02 -7.20 -11.01
C ASN A 4 -0.49 -6.44 -12.22
N ARG A 5 0.55 -6.98 -12.88
CA ARG A 5 1.07 -6.44 -14.14
C ARG A 5 0.35 -7.11 -15.30
N LEU A 6 -0.28 -6.31 -16.15
CA LEU A 6 -1.00 -6.79 -17.32
C LEU A 6 -0.05 -6.97 -18.51
N GLU A 7 -0.53 -7.66 -19.55
CA GLU A 7 0.24 -7.94 -20.77
C GLU A 7 0.69 -6.67 -21.50
N ASP A 8 -0.08 -5.58 -21.39
CA ASP A 8 0.24 -4.26 -21.95
C ASP A 8 1.23 -3.45 -21.09
N GLY A 9 1.67 -4.02 -19.94
CA GLY A 9 2.62 -3.40 -19.02
C GLY A 9 1.98 -2.49 -17.97
N THR A 10 0.67 -2.23 -18.02
CA THR A 10 -0.04 -1.46 -17.01
C THR A 10 -0.17 -2.23 -15.69
N LEU A 11 -0.51 -1.51 -14.62
CA LEU A 11 -0.71 -2.06 -13.28
C LEU A 11 -2.18 -1.96 -12.89
N ALA A 12 -2.74 -3.06 -12.42
CA ALA A 12 -4.11 -3.15 -11.94
C ALA A 12 -4.19 -3.78 -10.54
N GLY A 13 -5.24 -3.43 -9.79
CA GLY A 13 -5.55 -4.06 -8.50
C GLY A 13 -6.35 -5.34 -8.65
N ASP A 14 -6.79 -5.91 -7.53
CA ASP A 14 -7.67 -7.11 -7.51
C ASP A 14 -9.16 -6.76 -7.73
N VAL A 15 -9.49 -5.47 -7.81
CA VAL A 15 -10.86 -4.96 -7.85
C VAL A 15 -11.05 -4.11 -9.10
N GLU A 16 -12.21 -4.27 -9.74
CA GLU A 16 -12.65 -3.41 -10.84
C GLU A 16 -13.00 -2.01 -10.31
N TYR A 17 -12.07 -1.07 -10.48
CA TYR A 17 -12.08 0.21 -9.78
C TYR A 17 -13.25 1.11 -10.23
N GLU A 18 -13.56 1.13 -11.51
CA GLU A 18 -14.59 1.98 -12.14
C GLU A 18 -16.00 1.68 -11.63
N ILE A 19 -16.29 0.41 -11.32
CA ILE A 19 -17.59 0.00 -10.78
C ILE A 19 -17.60 0.18 -9.26
N ALA A 20 -16.51 -0.20 -8.58
CA ALA A 20 -16.43 -0.14 -7.13
C ALA A 20 -16.44 1.29 -6.59
N CYS A 21 -15.80 2.24 -7.29
CA CYS A 21 -15.70 3.64 -6.85
C CYS A 21 -17.05 4.36 -6.78
N GLN A 22 -18.07 3.88 -7.50
CA GLN A 22 -19.42 4.47 -7.48
C GLN A 22 -20.18 4.16 -6.19
N LYS A 23 -19.81 3.07 -5.49
CA LYS A 23 -20.49 2.59 -4.28
C LYS A 23 -19.66 2.76 -3.02
N ALA A 24 -18.34 2.70 -3.13
CA ALA A 24 -17.44 2.79 -2.00
C ALA A 24 -17.36 4.24 -1.48
N ALA A 25 -17.39 4.41 -0.15
CA ALA A 25 -17.15 5.72 0.48
C ALA A 25 -15.68 6.16 0.34
N TYR A 26 -14.75 5.20 0.35
CA TYR A 26 -13.33 5.39 0.10
C TYR A 26 -12.80 4.18 -0.66
N ILE A 27 -11.87 4.40 -1.59
CA ILE A 27 -11.24 3.35 -2.38
C ILE A 27 -9.78 3.73 -2.67
N THR A 28 -8.87 2.75 -2.60
CA THR A 28 -7.45 2.96 -2.86
C THR A 28 -7.11 2.67 -4.33
N PRO A 29 -6.43 3.57 -5.05
CA PRO A 29 -6.07 3.34 -6.44
C PRO A 29 -4.91 2.35 -6.55
N VAL A 30 -4.79 1.72 -7.72
CA VAL A 30 -3.60 0.96 -8.12
C VAL A 30 -3.17 1.47 -9.50
N PRO A 31 -1.92 1.94 -9.67
CA PRO A 31 -0.89 2.10 -8.65
C PRO A 31 -1.15 3.29 -7.69
N GLY A 32 -0.33 3.40 -6.64
CA GLY A 32 -0.31 4.59 -5.76
C GLY A 32 -1.14 4.51 -4.47
N GLY A 33 -1.88 3.42 -4.24
CA GLY A 33 -2.61 3.20 -2.99
C GLY A 33 -1.75 2.55 -1.90
N VAL A 34 -1.91 1.23 -1.73
CA VAL A 34 -1.32 0.51 -0.59
C VAL A 34 0.20 0.27 -0.74
N GLY A 35 0.71 0.21 -1.98
CA GLY A 35 2.12 -0.08 -2.25
C GLY A 35 3.11 0.84 -1.50
N PRO A 36 2.99 2.18 -1.60
CA PRO A 36 3.84 3.12 -0.86
C PRO A 36 3.75 2.97 0.66
N MET A 37 2.57 2.62 1.21
CA MET A 37 2.38 2.46 2.65
C MET A 37 3.18 1.29 3.21
N THR A 38 3.34 0.20 2.45
CA THR A 38 4.18 -0.94 2.88
C THR A 38 5.64 -0.50 3.14
N VAL A 39 6.19 0.35 2.29
CA VAL A 39 7.55 0.88 2.48
C VAL A 39 7.60 1.85 3.64
N ALA A 40 6.62 2.77 3.73
CA ALA A 40 6.54 3.72 4.85
C ALA A 40 6.47 2.99 6.21
N SER A 41 5.62 1.97 6.33
CA SER A 41 5.49 1.17 7.55
C SER A 41 6.75 0.39 7.89
N LEU A 42 7.55 -0.05 6.91
CA LEU A 42 8.85 -0.65 7.20
C LEU A 42 9.79 0.35 7.88
N ILE A 43 9.85 1.59 7.38
CA ILE A 43 10.66 2.65 7.96
C ILE A 43 10.16 3.02 9.36
N GLU A 44 8.84 3.18 9.51
CA GLU A 44 8.19 3.45 10.79
C GLU A 44 8.53 2.37 11.81
N ASN A 45 8.34 1.09 11.46
CA ASN A 45 8.67 -0.02 12.34
C ASN A 45 10.15 -0.07 12.70
N THR A 46 11.04 0.32 11.78
CA THR A 46 12.49 0.39 12.04
C THR A 46 12.81 1.48 13.06
N LEU A 47 12.19 2.66 12.94
CA LEU A 47 12.31 3.75 13.90
C LEU A 47 11.76 3.34 15.27
N LEU A 48 10.54 2.80 15.31
CA LEU A 48 9.91 2.31 16.54
C LEU A 48 10.77 1.26 17.24
N ALA A 49 11.36 0.33 16.49
CA ALA A 49 12.24 -0.68 17.06
C ALA A 49 13.52 -0.07 17.66
N CYS A 50 14.08 0.97 17.03
CA CYS A 50 15.20 1.72 17.58
C CYS A 50 14.82 2.40 18.90
N GLU A 51 13.72 3.14 18.91
CA GLU A 51 13.25 3.91 20.07
C GLU A 51 12.85 3.01 21.24
N GLN A 52 12.17 1.89 20.98
CA GLN A 52 11.58 1.05 22.03
C GLN A 52 12.52 -0.05 22.54
N TYR A 53 13.41 -0.57 21.71
CA TYR A 53 14.25 -1.72 22.05
C TYR A 53 15.74 -1.42 22.14
N HIS A 54 16.19 -0.25 21.65
CA HIS A 54 17.61 0.09 21.56
C HIS A 54 17.99 1.45 22.16
N ALA A 55 17.04 2.32 22.53
CA ALA A 55 17.35 3.67 23.03
C ALA A 55 18.03 3.71 24.41
N ASP A 56 17.82 2.68 25.26
CA ASP A 56 18.37 2.59 26.62
C ASP A 56 19.48 1.52 26.78
N LYS A 57 20.17 1.16 25.69
CA LYS A 57 21.40 0.34 25.74
C LYS A 57 22.67 1.17 25.68
#